data_AF-A0A1Q3EGA0-F1
#
_entry.id   AF-A0A1Q3EGA0-F1
#
_cell.length_a   1.000
_cell.length_b   1.000
_cell.length_c   1.000
_cell.angle_alpha   90.00
_cell.angle_beta   90.00
_cell.angle_gamma   90.00
#
_symmetry.space_group_name_H-M   'P 1'
#
loop_
_entity.id
_entity.type
_entity.pdbx_description
1 polymer ?
#
loop_
_entity_poly.entity_id
_entity_poly.type
_entity_poly.pdbx_seq_one_letter_code
_entity_poly.pdbx_strand_id
1 'polypeptide(L)'
;MTPDEQEAVFSVAQIVFFNTVNLIVTVTGYGAFVLGTIIAVVSLRRRTWGRSQTILLVCLLVIFTCFTWDVFYSGGFNVTDIRYTFVKTSPEGLVAQIEAADRKTLVWQYMPSWAATVNLLLSDCIVVWRAWILFQDEKFWKISLAVLMIANIGVNVADCIWGNIELSVEIASSTTLDWLSSIISLTVNIFATFLIAFKAWNHHRFMAAVSIRKRTRSESILLLLIESGAIYCGIQSVYAVFILLDVYTVVDIGFSQAMNVITAMSIVAAACYPIATKVTAWGPSFSRILEMPLLEGCSRSFLHNKQLPNLPVSTCHEFRQILAMVHHAIGFNDLPPELHHLVAEEITDTQTLLALTFVSQNIHIAYTPELFQSVDKVKGLITLATAQNERYPLRDTHPAAFVRHLDIWIPHEDLGGPEAHRKEVKLTRIVQEHMPRALHNISLYGGKATLRSLTIDLHIGTTSFAKLIGNIDEGKELFGSLQQLSIRCCFPVNDFRQSLAKLKMALGPSLRSIEFHRPLDDEADPRSFSKFLSQVGEHCERNGYTSGEYARS
;
A
#
# COMPACT_ATOMS: atom_id res chain seq x y z
N MET A 1 -72.95 1.70 3.47
CA MET A 1 -71.67 1.46 4.15
C MET A 1 -71.94 1.48 5.63
N THR A 2 -71.79 0.36 6.31
CA THR A 2 -71.96 0.29 7.78
C THR A 2 -70.76 0.98 8.46
N PRO A 3 -70.89 1.39 9.75
CA PRO A 3 -69.76 1.88 10.52
C PRO A 3 -68.57 0.91 10.52
N ASP A 4 -68.85 -0.39 10.63
CA ASP A 4 -67.84 -1.46 10.62
C ASP A 4 -67.11 -1.54 9.26
N GLU A 5 -67.82 -1.36 8.15
CA GLU A 5 -67.20 -1.29 6.82
C GLU A 5 -66.34 -0.04 6.67
N GLN A 6 -66.72 1.09 7.27
CA GLN A 6 -65.90 2.32 7.24
C GLN A 6 -64.62 2.15 8.05
N GLU A 7 -64.68 1.51 9.22
CA GLU A 7 -63.52 1.21 10.04
C GLU A 7 -62.57 0.23 9.34
N ALA A 8 -63.10 -0.82 8.70
CA ALA A 8 -62.31 -1.78 7.93
C ALA A 8 -61.63 -1.14 6.70
N VAL A 9 -62.34 -0.28 5.96
CA VAL A 9 -61.72 0.45 4.85
C VAL A 9 -60.62 1.37 5.35
N PHE A 10 -60.82 2.05 6.48
CA PHE A 10 -59.82 2.94 7.05
C PHE A 10 -58.56 2.18 7.48
N SER A 11 -58.70 1.04 8.17
CA SER A 11 -57.55 0.24 8.63
C SER A 11 -56.74 -0.31 7.44
N VAL A 12 -57.42 -0.87 6.42
CA VAL A 12 -56.77 -1.37 5.21
C VAL A 12 -56.09 -0.24 4.44
N ALA A 13 -56.74 0.92 4.31
CA ALA A 13 -56.16 2.07 3.64
C ALA A 13 -54.87 2.55 4.33
N GLN A 14 -54.82 2.52 5.66
CA GLN A 14 -53.60 2.79 6.41
C GLN A 14 -52.51 1.76 6.06
N ILE A 15 -52.80 0.46 6.15
CA ILE A 15 -51.84 -0.62 5.84
C ILE A 15 -51.24 -0.44 4.43
N VAL A 16 -52.10 -0.24 3.42
CA VAL A 16 -51.65 -0.04 2.03
C VAL A 16 -50.79 1.21 1.88
N PHE A 17 -51.13 2.31 2.54
CA PHE A 17 -50.32 3.53 2.51
C PHE A 17 -48.91 3.28 3.05
N PHE A 18 -48.77 2.63 4.20
CA PHE A 18 -47.45 2.38 4.80
C PHE A 18 -46.64 1.32 4.04
N ASN A 19 -47.29 0.27 3.53
CA ASN A 19 -46.62 -0.70 2.67
C ASN A 19 -46.11 -0.04 1.38
N THR A 20 -46.85 0.94 0.85
CA THR A 20 -46.41 1.75 -0.29
C THR A 20 -45.21 2.63 0.07
N VAL A 21 -45.22 3.29 1.23
CA VAL A 21 -44.08 4.08 1.71
C VAL A 21 -42.84 3.20 1.88
N ASN A 22 -42.98 2.03 2.51
CA ASN A 22 -41.91 1.05 2.66
C ASN A 22 -41.37 0.61 1.28
N LEU A 23 -42.26 0.27 0.34
CA LEU A 23 -41.86 -0.10 -1.02
C LEU A 23 -41.07 1.03 -1.71
N ILE A 24 -41.48 2.28 -1.56
CA ILE A 24 -40.75 3.44 -2.11
C ILE A 24 -39.34 3.54 -1.50
N VAL A 25 -39.22 3.43 -0.18
CA VAL A 25 -37.92 3.46 0.53
C VAL A 25 -37.02 2.32 0.04
N THR A 26 -37.56 1.11 -0.02
CA THR A 26 -36.84 -0.10 -0.42
C THR A 26 -36.40 -0.06 -1.88
N VAL A 27 -37.27 0.34 -2.81
CA VAL A 27 -36.92 0.49 -4.24
C VAL A 27 -35.92 1.62 -4.47
N THR A 28 -36.05 2.73 -3.74
CA THR A 28 -35.08 3.85 -3.82
C THR A 28 -33.72 3.42 -3.31
N GLY A 29 -33.68 2.73 -2.16
CA GLY A 29 -32.47 2.15 -1.59
C GLY A 29 -31.83 1.10 -2.51
N TYR A 30 -32.65 0.25 -3.14
CA TYR A 30 -32.21 -0.72 -4.13
C TYR A 30 -31.57 -0.03 -5.34
N GLY A 31 -32.16 1.04 -5.87
CA GLY A 31 -31.58 1.84 -6.94
C GLY A 31 -30.19 2.38 -6.59
N ALA A 32 -30.03 2.95 -5.38
CA ALA A 32 -28.74 3.41 -4.87
C ALA A 32 -27.72 2.26 -4.75
N PHE A 33 -28.16 1.10 -4.25
CA PHE A 33 -27.35 -0.11 -4.15
C PHE A 33 -26.89 -0.64 -5.52
N VAL A 34 -27.77 -0.68 -6.53
CA VAL A 34 -27.43 -1.10 -7.90
C VAL A 34 -26.37 -0.17 -8.50
N LEU A 35 -26.57 1.14 -8.39
CA LEU A 35 -25.58 2.14 -8.84
C LEU A 35 -24.22 1.91 -8.17
N GLY A 36 -24.22 1.75 -6.85
CA GLY A 36 -23.01 1.48 -6.08
C GLY A 36 -22.33 0.16 -6.46
N THR A 37 -23.11 -0.89 -6.77
CA THR A 37 -22.61 -2.20 -7.22
C THR A 37 -21.93 -2.08 -8.59
N ILE A 38 -22.54 -1.34 -9.52
CA ILE A 38 -21.94 -1.07 -10.83
C ILE A 38 -20.60 -0.34 -10.66
N ILE A 39 -20.55 0.69 -9.82
CA ILE A 39 -19.31 1.43 -9.52
C ILE A 39 -18.25 0.48 -8.93
N ALA A 40 -18.63 -0.37 -7.98
CA ALA A 40 -17.73 -1.33 -7.35
C ALA A 40 -17.17 -2.35 -8.36
N VAL A 41 -18.01 -2.91 -9.24
CA VAL A 41 -17.60 -3.89 -10.27
C VAL A 41 -16.70 -3.25 -11.32
N VAL A 42 -17.03 -2.05 -11.81
CA VAL A 42 -16.19 -1.32 -12.78
C VAL A 42 -14.82 -1.00 -12.18
N SER A 43 -14.78 -0.64 -10.89
CA SER A 43 -13.54 -0.41 -10.15
C SER A 43 -12.69 -1.68 -10.03
N LEU A 44 -13.33 -2.83 -9.76
CA LEU A 44 -12.65 -4.13 -9.67
C LEU A 44 -12.06 -4.58 -11.02
N ARG A 45 -12.68 -4.22 -12.15
CA ARG A 45 -12.21 -4.60 -13.50
C ARG A 45 -10.87 -3.95 -13.90
N ARG A 46 -10.49 -2.83 -13.28
CA ARG A 46 -9.27 -2.08 -13.61
C ARG A 46 -7.99 -2.61 -12.92
N ARG A 47 -8.08 -3.72 -12.16
CA ARG A 47 -6.98 -4.24 -11.35
C ARG A 47 -6.84 -5.76 -11.50
N THR A 48 -5.63 -6.28 -11.36
CA THR A 48 -5.38 -7.74 -11.29
C THR A 48 -6.06 -8.33 -10.05
N TRP A 49 -6.82 -9.41 -10.24
CA TRP A 49 -7.70 -9.96 -9.22
C TRP A 49 -6.93 -10.68 -8.13
N GLY A 50 -7.10 -10.22 -6.89
CA GLY A 50 -6.66 -10.95 -5.68
C GLY A 50 -7.76 -11.88 -5.14
N ARG A 51 -7.36 -12.87 -4.32
CA ARG A 51 -8.31 -13.77 -3.61
C ARG A 51 -9.36 -13.01 -2.80
N SER A 52 -8.96 -11.95 -2.09
CA SER A 52 -9.86 -11.12 -1.27
C SER A 52 -10.88 -10.32 -2.09
N GLN A 53 -10.49 -9.87 -3.30
CA GLN A 53 -11.39 -9.15 -4.21
C GLN A 53 -12.44 -10.08 -4.80
N THR A 54 -12.04 -11.32 -5.11
CA THR A 54 -12.95 -12.36 -5.62
C THR A 54 -14.00 -12.72 -4.57
N ILE A 55 -13.58 -12.96 -3.33
CA ILE A 55 -14.49 -13.27 -2.21
C ILE A 55 -15.48 -12.12 -2.01
N LEU A 56 -15.01 -10.87 -1.98
CA LEU A 56 -15.88 -9.72 -1.82
C LEU A 56 -16.89 -9.57 -2.97
N LEU A 57 -16.48 -9.85 -4.22
CA LEU A 57 -17.39 -9.83 -5.36
C LEU A 57 -18.48 -10.89 -5.20
N VAL A 58 -18.12 -12.10 -4.77
CA VAL A 58 -19.10 -13.15 -4.47
C VAL A 58 -20.08 -12.69 -3.38
N CYS A 59 -19.60 -12.11 -2.29
CA CYS A 59 -20.48 -11.56 -1.24
C CYS A 59 -21.42 -10.48 -1.81
N LEU A 60 -20.92 -9.55 -2.64
CA LEU A 60 -21.74 -8.52 -3.27
C LEU A 60 -22.81 -9.11 -4.21
N LEU A 61 -22.50 -10.17 -4.95
CA LEU A 61 -23.48 -10.85 -5.82
C LEU A 61 -24.56 -11.58 -5.02
N VAL A 62 -24.19 -12.20 -3.88
CA VAL A 62 -25.17 -12.81 -2.97
C VAL A 62 -26.07 -11.74 -2.38
N ILE A 63 -25.49 -10.63 -1.88
CA ILE A 63 -26.27 -9.50 -1.34
C ILE A 63 -27.18 -8.91 -2.40
N PHE A 64 -26.70 -8.76 -3.64
CA PHE A 64 -27.52 -8.31 -4.76
C PHE A 64 -28.70 -9.23 -5.00
N THR A 65 -28.49 -10.55 -4.96
CA THR A 65 -29.56 -11.54 -5.16
C THR A 65 -30.59 -11.47 -4.02
N CYS A 66 -30.14 -11.43 -2.77
CA CYS A 66 -31.00 -11.32 -1.60
C CYS A 66 -31.77 -10.00 -1.56
N PHE A 67 -31.13 -8.87 -1.91
CA PHE A 67 -31.83 -7.57 -1.94
C PHE A 67 -32.80 -7.46 -3.12
N THR A 68 -32.47 -8.09 -4.25
CA THR A 68 -33.42 -8.20 -5.39
C THR A 68 -34.65 -9.02 -4.97
N TRP A 69 -34.44 -10.14 -4.27
CA TRP A 69 -35.51 -10.95 -3.70
C TRP A 69 -36.41 -10.14 -2.76
N ASP A 70 -35.81 -9.31 -1.92
CA ASP A 70 -36.50 -8.39 -1.00
C ASP A 70 -37.47 -7.44 -1.72
N VAL A 71 -37.00 -6.82 -2.81
CA VAL A 71 -37.83 -5.94 -3.66
C VAL A 71 -38.96 -6.71 -4.34
N PHE A 72 -38.68 -7.92 -4.83
CA PHE A 72 -39.71 -8.74 -5.50
C PHE A 72 -40.82 -9.17 -4.55
N TYR A 73 -40.51 -9.62 -3.33
CA TYR A 73 -41.56 -9.97 -2.38
C TYR A 73 -42.32 -8.71 -1.96
N SER A 74 -41.64 -7.60 -1.66
CA SER A 74 -42.29 -6.37 -1.21
C SER A 74 -43.28 -5.86 -2.26
N GLY A 75 -42.87 -5.84 -3.53
CA GLY A 75 -43.74 -5.47 -4.65
C GLY A 75 -44.88 -6.48 -4.87
N GLY A 76 -44.55 -7.78 -4.86
CA GLY A 76 -45.52 -8.86 -5.06
C GLY A 76 -46.60 -8.92 -3.98
N PHE A 77 -46.22 -8.72 -2.73
CA PHE A 77 -47.11 -8.61 -1.57
C PHE A 77 -48.10 -7.46 -1.77
N ASN A 78 -47.59 -6.24 -2.00
CA ASN A 78 -48.41 -5.04 -2.20
C ASN A 78 -49.40 -5.19 -3.35
N VAL A 79 -48.94 -5.69 -4.50
CA VAL A 79 -49.81 -5.88 -5.69
C VAL A 79 -50.87 -6.94 -5.42
N THR A 80 -50.52 -8.02 -4.73
CA THR A 80 -51.47 -9.10 -4.42
C THR A 80 -52.51 -8.60 -3.42
N ASP A 81 -52.08 -7.95 -2.35
CA ASP A 81 -52.96 -7.40 -1.32
C ASP A 81 -54.00 -6.43 -1.92
N ILE A 82 -53.55 -5.39 -2.63
CA ILE A 82 -54.43 -4.40 -3.27
C ILE A 82 -55.39 -5.08 -4.26
N ARG A 83 -54.91 -6.06 -5.03
CA ARG A 83 -55.73 -6.74 -6.04
C ARG A 83 -56.87 -7.53 -5.41
N TYR A 84 -56.62 -8.26 -4.33
CA TYR A 84 -57.65 -9.09 -3.70
C TYR A 84 -58.56 -8.29 -2.76
N THR A 85 -58.05 -7.22 -2.14
CA THR A 85 -58.80 -6.40 -1.20
C THR A 85 -59.68 -5.33 -1.88
N PHE A 86 -59.22 -4.73 -2.98
CA PHE A 86 -59.93 -3.61 -3.62
C PHE A 86 -60.36 -3.85 -5.07
N VAL A 87 -59.61 -4.65 -5.84
CA VAL A 87 -59.89 -4.82 -7.27
C VAL A 87 -60.85 -5.97 -7.53
N LYS A 88 -60.71 -7.08 -6.80
CA LYS A 88 -61.54 -8.27 -6.98
C LYS A 88 -62.79 -8.16 -6.12
N THR A 89 -63.92 -7.85 -6.75
CA THR A 89 -65.21 -7.82 -6.06
C THR A 89 -65.68 -9.24 -5.70
N SER A 90 -66.04 -9.43 -4.43
CA SER A 90 -66.73 -10.62 -3.93
C SER A 90 -68.18 -10.28 -3.58
N PRO A 91 -69.17 -11.13 -3.92
CA PRO A 91 -70.56 -10.95 -3.51
C PRO A 91 -70.74 -11.01 -1.97
N GLU A 92 -69.78 -11.56 -1.24
CA GLU A 92 -69.78 -11.70 0.22
C GLU A 92 -69.34 -10.43 0.97
N GLY A 93 -69.01 -9.34 0.26
CA GLY A 93 -68.63 -8.05 0.85
C GLY A 93 -67.12 -7.87 1.03
N LEU A 94 -66.73 -6.84 1.81
CA LEU A 94 -65.34 -6.43 2.00
C LEU A 94 -64.54 -7.38 2.91
N VAL A 95 -65.17 -7.90 3.96
CA VAL A 95 -64.50 -8.81 4.92
C VAL A 95 -64.01 -10.08 4.21
N ALA A 96 -64.84 -10.68 3.36
CA ALA A 96 -64.45 -11.83 2.55
C ALA A 96 -63.33 -11.51 1.54
N GLN A 97 -63.22 -10.26 1.09
CA GLN A 97 -62.12 -9.82 0.22
C GLN A 97 -60.80 -9.71 0.98
N ILE A 98 -60.83 -9.18 2.22
CA ILE A 98 -59.67 -9.11 3.12
C ILE A 98 -59.18 -10.53 3.45
N GLU A 99 -60.06 -11.45 3.85
CA GLU A 99 -59.66 -12.84 4.13
C GLU A 99 -59.08 -13.56 2.90
N ALA A 100 -59.63 -13.27 1.71
CA ALA A 100 -59.08 -13.79 0.47
C ALA A 100 -57.71 -13.19 0.14
N ALA A 101 -57.49 -11.92 0.46
CA ALA A 101 -56.19 -11.27 0.33
C ALA A 101 -55.17 -11.89 1.28
N ASP A 102 -55.46 -11.99 2.57
CA ASP A 102 -54.58 -12.60 3.58
C ASP A 102 -54.14 -14.01 3.17
N ARG A 103 -55.10 -14.85 2.77
CA ARG A 103 -54.79 -16.22 2.31
C ARG A 103 -53.87 -16.24 1.09
N LYS A 104 -53.99 -15.26 0.19
CA LYS A 104 -53.17 -15.15 -1.02
C LYS A 104 -51.82 -14.50 -0.75
N THR A 105 -51.72 -13.65 0.27
CA THR A 105 -50.47 -12.99 0.64
C THR A 105 -49.56 -13.85 1.50
N LEU A 106 -50.07 -14.89 2.17
CA LEU A 106 -49.27 -15.86 2.94
C LEU A 106 -48.04 -16.38 2.20
N VAL A 107 -48.16 -16.67 0.89
CA VAL A 107 -47.04 -17.16 0.07
C VAL A 107 -45.86 -16.18 0.07
N TRP A 108 -46.14 -14.88 0.09
CA TRP A 108 -45.12 -13.83 0.14
C TRP A 108 -44.52 -13.68 1.54
N GLN A 109 -45.24 -14.02 2.61
CA GLN A 109 -44.77 -13.88 3.99
C GLN A 109 -43.74 -14.94 4.40
N TYR A 110 -43.67 -16.09 3.72
CA TYR A 110 -42.62 -17.09 3.94
C TYR A 110 -41.26 -16.73 3.31
N MET A 111 -41.22 -15.71 2.43
CA MET A 111 -40.05 -15.38 1.61
C MET A 111 -38.98 -14.44 2.22
N PRO A 112 -39.29 -13.48 3.13
CA PRO A 112 -38.36 -12.40 3.48
C PRO A 112 -37.31 -12.77 4.54
N SER A 113 -37.62 -13.63 5.50
CA SER A 113 -36.78 -13.93 6.67
C SER A 113 -35.34 -14.33 6.31
N TRP A 114 -35.20 -15.23 5.34
CA TRP A 114 -33.91 -15.71 4.88
C TRP A 114 -33.10 -14.68 4.09
N ALA A 115 -33.76 -13.91 3.22
CA ALA A 115 -33.07 -12.91 2.40
C ALA A 115 -32.49 -11.79 3.27
N ALA A 116 -33.29 -11.30 4.23
CA ALA A 116 -32.87 -10.30 5.20
C ALA A 116 -31.71 -10.80 6.06
N THR A 117 -31.82 -12.04 6.58
CA THR A 117 -30.80 -12.63 7.45
C THR A 117 -29.49 -12.91 6.74
N VAL A 118 -29.52 -13.41 5.50
CA VAL A 118 -28.29 -13.59 4.71
C VAL A 118 -27.61 -12.25 4.44
N ASN A 119 -28.38 -11.19 4.12
CA ASN A 119 -27.86 -9.85 3.95
C ASN A 119 -27.21 -9.31 5.22
N LEU A 120 -27.89 -9.45 6.36
CA LEU A 120 -27.38 -9.04 7.68
C LEU A 120 -26.08 -9.77 8.01
N LEU A 121 -26.08 -11.10 7.95
CA LEU A 121 -24.91 -11.92 8.30
C LEU A 121 -23.70 -11.65 7.39
N LEU A 122 -23.92 -11.46 6.09
CA LEU A 122 -22.83 -11.10 5.17
C LEU A 122 -22.27 -9.70 5.48
N SER A 123 -23.14 -8.76 5.85
CA SER A 123 -22.73 -7.42 6.25
C SER A 123 -21.87 -7.45 7.51
N ASP A 124 -22.32 -8.17 8.53
CA ASP A 124 -21.60 -8.40 9.79
C ASP A 124 -20.25 -9.11 9.55
N CYS A 125 -20.24 -10.14 8.71
CA CYS A 125 -19.01 -10.84 8.30
C CYS A 125 -17.99 -9.87 7.70
N ILE A 126 -18.44 -8.90 6.89
CA ILE A 126 -17.57 -7.91 6.25
C ILE A 126 -17.02 -6.90 7.27
N VAL A 127 -17.76 -6.56 8.34
CA VAL A 127 -17.23 -5.78 9.49
C VAL A 127 -16.18 -6.57 10.23
N VAL A 128 -16.51 -7.80 10.64
CA VAL A 128 -15.62 -8.69 11.37
C VAL A 128 -14.35 -8.97 10.58
N TRP A 129 -14.46 -9.25 9.28
CA TRP A 129 -13.32 -9.49 8.40
C TRP A 129 -12.36 -8.29 8.33
N ARG A 130 -12.88 -7.05 8.34
CA ARG A 130 -12.03 -5.85 8.35
C ARG A 130 -11.30 -5.66 9.66
N ALA A 131 -11.99 -5.89 10.78
CA ALA A 131 -11.32 -5.90 12.08
C ALA A 131 -10.26 -7.02 12.12
N TRP A 132 -10.60 -8.21 11.64
CA TRP A 132 -9.69 -9.36 11.60
C TRP A 132 -8.38 -9.07 10.85
N ILE A 133 -8.46 -8.38 9.70
CA ILE A 133 -7.28 -8.03 8.91
C ILE A 133 -6.35 -7.06 9.66
N LEU A 134 -6.87 -6.19 10.52
CA LEU A 134 -6.07 -5.22 11.27
C LEU A 134 -5.29 -5.83 12.45
N PHE A 135 -5.69 -7.02 12.88
CA PHE A 135 -5.10 -7.73 14.03
C PHE A 135 -4.42 -9.04 13.61
N GLN A 136 -3.60 -9.01 12.54
CA GLN A 136 -2.96 -10.24 12.02
C GLN A 136 -2.12 -10.99 13.07
N ASP A 137 -1.40 -10.26 13.93
CA ASP A 137 -0.44 -10.85 14.87
C ASP A 137 -1.08 -11.22 16.22
N GLU A 138 -2.25 -10.65 16.54
CA GLU A 138 -2.88 -10.75 17.85
C GLU A 138 -3.96 -11.84 17.88
N LYS A 139 -3.58 -13.06 18.28
CA LYS A 139 -4.48 -14.23 18.31
C LYS A 139 -5.73 -14.04 19.17
N PHE A 140 -5.62 -13.29 20.27
CA PHE A 140 -6.73 -13.05 21.20
C PHE A 140 -7.92 -12.38 20.52
N TRP A 141 -7.70 -11.26 19.82
CA TRP A 141 -8.78 -10.51 19.15
C TRP A 141 -9.43 -11.30 18.01
N LYS A 142 -8.64 -12.12 17.31
CA LYS A 142 -9.15 -13.04 16.27
C LYS A 142 -10.10 -14.09 16.87
N ILE A 143 -9.70 -14.74 17.96
CA ILE A 143 -10.54 -15.75 18.62
C ILE A 143 -11.84 -15.12 19.11
N SER A 144 -11.78 -13.95 19.76
CA SER A 144 -12.96 -13.24 20.24
C SER A 144 -13.92 -12.87 19.09
N LEU A 145 -13.39 -12.35 17.97
CA LEU A 145 -14.18 -12.04 16.78
C LEU A 145 -14.82 -13.29 16.15
N ALA A 146 -14.10 -14.42 16.11
CA ALA A 146 -14.64 -15.68 15.58
C ALA A 146 -15.78 -16.19 16.44
N VAL A 147 -15.61 -16.22 17.77
CA VAL A 147 -16.64 -16.71 18.72
C VAL A 147 -17.89 -15.85 18.62
N LEU A 148 -17.74 -14.52 18.61
CA LEU A 148 -18.85 -13.59 18.44
C LEU A 148 -19.59 -13.80 17.12
N MET A 149 -18.86 -13.96 16.01
CA MET A 149 -19.48 -14.21 14.70
C MET A 149 -20.20 -15.55 14.63
N ILE A 150 -19.64 -16.61 15.22
CA ILE A 150 -20.28 -17.94 15.27
C ILE A 150 -21.59 -17.87 16.08
N ALA A 151 -21.57 -17.20 17.23
CA ALA A 151 -22.77 -16.98 18.03
C ALA A 151 -23.83 -16.18 17.25
N ASN A 152 -23.41 -15.12 16.55
CA ASN A 152 -24.29 -14.31 15.71
C ASN A 152 -24.96 -15.12 14.60
N ILE A 153 -24.19 -15.93 13.87
CA ILE A 153 -24.72 -16.84 12.84
C ILE A 153 -25.72 -17.81 13.46
N GLY A 154 -25.37 -18.44 14.59
CA GLY A 154 -26.22 -19.42 15.25
C GLY A 154 -27.58 -18.84 15.66
N VAL A 155 -27.59 -17.66 16.29
CA VAL A 155 -28.84 -17.03 16.74
C VAL A 155 -29.70 -16.54 15.58
N ASN A 156 -29.12 -15.87 14.57
CA ASN A 156 -29.89 -15.40 13.41
C ASN A 156 -30.48 -16.55 12.58
N VAL A 157 -29.75 -17.68 12.46
CA VAL A 157 -30.27 -18.88 11.79
C VAL A 157 -31.40 -19.51 12.61
N ALA A 158 -31.24 -19.59 13.93
CA ALA A 158 -32.29 -20.09 14.81
C ALA A 158 -33.56 -19.24 14.73
N ASP A 159 -33.40 -17.91 14.69
CA ASP A 159 -34.47 -16.92 14.52
C ASP A 159 -35.24 -17.13 13.21
N CYS A 160 -34.54 -17.27 12.08
CA CYS A 160 -35.16 -17.58 10.79
C CYS A 160 -35.93 -18.91 10.77
N ILE A 161 -35.36 -19.95 11.38
CA ILE A 161 -36.01 -21.27 11.46
C ILE A 161 -37.29 -21.14 12.29
N TRP A 162 -37.23 -20.41 13.41
CA TRP A 162 -38.36 -20.21 14.29
C TRP A 162 -39.47 -19.41 13.62
N GLY A 163 -39.16 -18.31 12.94
CA GLY A 163 -40.14 -17.51 12.19
C GLY A 163 -40.87 -18.34 11.12
N ASN A 164 -40.17 -19.26 10.45
CA ASN A 164 -40.82 -20.17 9.49
C ASN A 164 -41.79 -21.16 10.18
N ILE A 165 -41.43 -21.66 11.37
CA ILE A 165 -42.29 -22.55 12.15
C ILE A 165 -43.51 -21.79 12.65
N GLU A 166 -43.33 -20.57 13.16
CA GLU A 166 -44.40 -19.71 13.66
C GLU A 166 -45.47 -19.47 12.60
N LEU A 167 -45.05 -19.10 11.39
CA LEU A 167 -45.94 -18.85 10.27
C LEU A 167 -46.70 -20.11 9.81
N SER A 168 -46.17 -21.30 10.10
CA SER A 168 -46.79 -22.58 9.78
C SER A 168 -47.75 -23.11 10.86
N VAL A 169 -47.64 -22.64 12.10
CA VAL A 169 -48.45 -23.14 13.25
C VAL A 169 -49.33 -22.03 13.86
N GLU A 170 -49.29 -20.78 13.37
CA GLU A 170 -50.05 -19.62 13.87
C GLU A 170 -49.85 -19.36 15.39
N ILE A 171 -48.69 -19.71 15.94
CA ILE A 171 -48.38 -19.53 17.38
C ILE A 171 -47.67 -18.20 17.59
N ALA A 172 -48.34 -17.12 17.99
CA ALA A 172 -47.73 -15.81 18.25
C ALA A 172 -46.78 -15.80 19.49
N SER A 173 -45.54 -16.25 19.35
CA SER A 173 -44.58 -16.34 20.48
C SER A 173 -43.09 -16.13 20.12
N SER A 174 -42.75 -15.76 18.89
CA SER A 174 -41.35 -15.60 18.43
C SER A 174 -40.58 -14.40 19.00
N THR A 175 -41.23 -13.50 19.74
CA THR A 175 -40.65 -12.18 20.08
C THR A 175 -39.29 -12.21 20.78
N THR A 176 -38.91 -13.32 21.44
CA THR A 176 -37.62 -13.41 22.16
C THR A 176 -36.40 -13.56 21.25
N LEU A 177 -36.53 -14.28 20.13
CA LEU A 177 -35.39 -14.50 19.23
C LEU A 177 -35.12 -13.27 18.35
N ASP A 178 -36.16 -12.54 17.94
CA ASP A 178 -36.06 -11.35 17.09
C ASP A 178 -35.21 -10.22 17.71
N TRP A 179 -35.44 -9.90 19.00
CA TRP A 179 -34.62 -8.90 19.67
C TRP A 179 -33.22 -9.43 20.00
N LEU A 180 -33.10 -10.72 20.30
CA LEU A 180 -31.83 -11.33 20.66
C LEU A 180 -30.88 -11.40 19.46
N SER A 181 -31.37 -11.81 18.28
CA SER A 181 -30.62 -11.84 17.01
C SER A 181 -30.11 -10.45 16.65
N SER A 182 -30.99 -9.44 16.80
CA SER A 182 -30.68 -8.03 16.55
C SER A 182 -29.62 -7.48 17.52
N ILE A 183 -29.73 -7.73 18.82
CA ILE A 183 -28.75 -7.27 19.83
C ILE A 183 -27.39 -7.94 19.64
N ILE A 184 -27.37 -9.24 19.32
CA ILE A 184 -26.11 -9.95 19.10
C ILE A 184 -25.42 -9.41 17.84
N SER A 185 -26.14 -9.22 16.74
CA SER A 185 -25.60 -8.60 15.52
C SER A 185 -25.03 -7.20 15.81
N LEU A 186 -25.79 -6.36 16.51
CA LEU A 186 -25.33 -5.03 16.94
C LEU A 186 -24.05 -5.11 17.78
N THR A 187 -23.99 -6.05 18.73
CA THR A 187 -22.84 -6.24 19.61
C THR A 187 -21.59 -6.62 18.81
N VAL A 188 -21.72 -7.54 17.83
CA VAL A 188 -20.61 -7.93 16.95
C VAL A 188 -20.08 -6.72 16.17
N ASN A 189 -20.98 -5.90 15.61
CA ASN A 189 -20.60 -4.74 14.82
C ASN A 189 -20.00 -3.60 15.65
N ILE A 190 -20.55 -3.31 16.84
CA ILE A 190 -19.96 -2.35 17.78
C ILE A 190 -18.57 -2.81 18.19
N PHE A 191 -18.42 -4.08 18.56
CA PHE A 191 -17.13 -4.63 18.99
C PHE A 191 -16.09 -4.57 17.87
N ALA A 192 -16.44 -5.00 16.65
CA ALA A 192 -15.54 -4.93 15.50
C ALA A 192 -15.18 -3.49 15.12
N THR A 193 -16.16 -2.57 15.12
CA THR A 193 -15.92 -1.14 14.84
C THR A 193 -15.04 -0.50 15.91
N PHE A 194 -15.26 -0.84 17.18
CA PHE A 194 -14.42 -0.39 18.29
C PHE A 194 -12.99 -0.88 18.15
N LEU A 195 -12.76 -2.14 17.77
CA LEU A 195 -11.42 -2.66 17.53
C LEU A 195 -10.71 -1.92 16.37
N ILE A 196 -11.43 -1.62 15.29
CA ILE A 196 -10.90 -0.80 14.19
C ILE A 196 -10.51 0.60 14.70
N ALA A 197 -11.38 1.23 15.50
CA ALA A 197 -11.13 2.54 16.10
C ALA A 197 -9.94 2.53 17.07
N PHE A 198 -9.84 1.50 17.91
CA PHE A 198 -8.73 1.33 18.84
C PHE A 198 -7.39 1.18 18.10
N LYS A 199 -7.36 0.39 17.01
CA LYS A 199 -6.17 0.25 16.18
C LYS A 199 -5.80 1.57 15.49
N ALA A 200 -6.79 2.30 14.97
CA ALA A 200 -6.60 3.63 14.37
C ALA A 200 -6.02 4.62 15.37
N TRP A 201 -6.56 4.64 16.59
CA TRP A 201 -6.10 5.50 17.68
C TRP A 201 -4.66 5.20 18.08
N ASN A 202 -4.31 3.92 18.24
CA ASN A 202 -2.93 3.53 18.55
C ASN A 202 -1.96 3.91 17.44
N HIS A 203 -2.35 3.75 16.17
CA HIS A 203 -1.54 4.20 15.04
C HIS A 203 -1.36 5.72 15.03
N HIS A 204 -2.43 6.48 15.22
CA HIS A 204 -2.39 7.94 15.29
C HIS A 204 -1.54 8.43 16.47
N ARG A 205 -1.69 7.83 17.66
CA ARG A 205 -0.87 8.15 18.84
C ARG A 205 0.61 7.86 18.60
N PHE A 206 0.91 6.75 17.94
CA PHE A 206 2.27 6.39 17.56
C PHE A 206 2.85 7.39 16.53
N MET A 207 2.09 7.76 15.49
CA MET A 207 2.50 8.76 14.49
C MET A 207 2.67 10.17 15.09
N ALA A 208 1.79 10.56 16.01
CA ALA A 208 1.88 11.82 16.75
C ALA A 208 3.15 11.88 17.62
N ALA A 209 3.55 10.77 18.23
CA ALA A 209 4.79 10.67 19.00
C ALA A 209 6.05 10.82 18.13
N VAL A 210 5.96 10.54 16.83
CA VAL A 210 7.07 10.63 15.86
C VAL A 210 7.04 11.96 15.08
N SER A 211 6.19 12.92 15.46
CA SER A 211 6.07 14.26 14.83
C SER A 211 5.76 14.28 13.31
N ILE A 212 5.27 13.17 12.74
CA ILE A 212 4.82 13.13 11.34
C ILE A 212 3.42 13.76 11.27
N ARG A 213 3.36 15.06 11.00
CA ARG A 213 2.11 15.86 11.02
C ARG A 213 1.21 15.71 9.78
N LYS A 214 1.56 14.85 8.82
CA LYS A 214 0.76 14.64 7.60
C LYS A 214 -0.15 13.42 7.75
N ARG A 215 -1.46 13.66 7.62
CA ARG A 215 -2.50 12.62 7.57
C ARG A 215 -2.13 11.58 6.51
N THR A 216 -1.89 10.35 6.93
CA THR A 216 -1.48 9.28 6.02
C THR A 216 -2.69 8.72 5.26
N ARG A 217 -2.46 8.13 4.07
CA ARG A 217 -3.52 7.47 3.29
C ARG A 217 -4.22 6.37 4.12
N SER A 218 -3.47 5.67 4.97
CA SER A 218 -3.97 4.67 5.92
C SER A 218 -4.90 5.27 6.96
N GLU A 219 -4.56 6.41 7.56
CA GLU A 219 -5.44 7.10 8.53
C GLU A 219 -6.76 7.56 7.90
N SER A 220 -6.71 8.10 6.68
CA SER A 220 -7.94 8.46 5.97
C SER A 220 -8.83 7.26 5.70
N ILE A 221 -8.26 6.12 5.30
CA ILE A 221 -9.01 4.88 5.09
C ILE A 221 -9.59 4.35 6.41
N LEU A 222 -8.78 4.26 7.48
CA LEU A 222 -9.25 3.78 8.78
C LEU A 222 -10.38 4.65 9.35
N LEU A 223 -10.26 5.98 9.24
CA LEU A 223 -11.29 6.90 9.69
C LEU A 223 -12.60 6.69 8.93
N LEU A 224 -12.53 6.46 7.63
CA LEU A 224 -13.71 6.17 6.82
C LEU A 224 -14.36 4.81 7.17
N LEU A 225 -13.54 3.81 7.51
CA LEU A 225 -14.04 2.54 8.03
C LEU A 225 -14.78 2.72 9.36
N ILE A 226 -14.28 3.59 10.24
CA ILE A 226 -14.92 3.92 11.52
C ILE A 226 -16.22 4.68 11.28
N GLU A 227 -16.22 5.71 10.43
CA GLU A 227 -17.42 6.49 10.11
C GLU A 227 -18.53 5.62 9.52
N SER A 228 -18.20 4.81 8.50
CA SER A 228 -19.18 3.90 7.90
C SER A 228 -19.67 2.83 8.89
N GLY A 229 -18.78 2.26 9.71
CA GLY A 229 -19.16 1.32 10.78
C GLY A 229 -20.06 1.95 11.84
N ALA A 230 -19.76 3.18 12.28
CA ALA A 230 -20.55 3.90 13.26
C ALA A 230 -21.95 4.24 12.74
N ILE A 231 -22.08 4.65 11.47
CA ILE A 231 -23.38 4.89 10.84
C ILE A 231 -24.21 3.59 10.82
N TYR A 232 -23.58 2.47 10.44
CA TYR A 232 -24.25 1.18 10.42
C TYR A 232 -24.72 0.72 11.81
N CYS A 233 -23.84 0.80 12.81
CA CYS A 233 -24.19 0.52 14.20
C CYS A 233 -25.29 1.46 14.73
N GLY A 234 -25.31 2.72 14.29
CA GLY A 234 -26.36 3.68 14.64
C GLY A 234 -27.73 3.24 14.14
N ILE A 235 -27.81 2.83 12.87
CA ILE A 235 -29.06 2.31 12.28
C ILE A 235 -29.50 1.02 12.98
N GLN A 236 -28.58 0.08 13.23
CA GLN A 236 -28.88 -1.15 13.99
C GLN A 236 -29.32 -0.87 15.43
N SER A 237 -28.74 0.15 16.08
CA SER A 237 -29.16 0.56 17.44
C SER A 237 -30.60 1.06 17.46
N VAL A 238 -30.97 1.89 16.49
CA VAL A 238 -32.35 2.38 16.36
C VAL A 238 -33.30 1.20 16.15
N TYR A 239 -32.98 0.29 15.23
CA TYR A 239 -33.77 -0.91 14.99
C TYR A 239 -33.93 -1.79 16.24
N ALA A 240 -32.83 -2.07 16.96
CA ALA A 240 -32.86 -2.87 18.17
C ALA A 240 -33.72 -2.23 19.28
N VAL A 241 -33.66 -0.90 19.43
CA VAL A 241 -34.54 -0.17 20.38
C VAL A 241 -36.00 -0.34 20.00
N PHE A 242 -36.34 -0.24 18.72
CA PHE A 242 -37.72 -0.41 18.27
C PHE A 242 -38.21 -1.84 18.47
N ILE A 243 -37.42 -2.88 18.17
CA ILE A 243 -37.84 -4.25 18.48
C ILE A 243 -38.05 -4.44 19.99
N LEU A 244 -37.16 -3.92 20.84
CA LEU A 244 -37.35 -4.01 22.29
C LEU A 244 -38.63 -3.32 22.76
N LEU A 245 -38.94 -2.14 22.20
CA LEU A 245 -40.17 -1.44 22.53
C LEU A 245 -41.41 -2.23 22.08
N ASP A 246 -41.36 -2.89 20.92
CA ASP A 246 -42.44 -3.76 20.43
C ASP A 246 -42.75 -4.90 21.40
N VAL A 247 -41.70 -5.48 22.01
CA VAL A 247 -41.85 -6.58 22.98
C VAL A 247 -42.43 -6.13 24.33
N TYR A 248 -42.05 -4.95 24.82
CA TYR A 248 -42.33 -4.53 26.20
C TYR A 248 -43.43 -3.48 26.35
N THR A 249 -43.94 -2.91 25.26
CA THR A 249 -44.93 -1.82 25.32
C THR A 249 -46.19 -2.13 24.52
N VAL A 250 -47.31 -1.49 24.87
CA VAL A 250 -48.53 -1.59 24.08
C VAL A 250 -48.30 -0.78 22.80
N VAL A 251 -48.19 -1.51 21.70
CA VAL A 251 -47.94 -0.97 20.36
C VAL A 251 -49.16 -0.21 19.87
N ASP A 252 -49.00 1.10 19.62
CA ASP A 252 -50.00 1.85 18.88
C ASP A 252 -49.79 1.72 17.36
N ILE A 253 -50.78 2.16 16.60
CA ILE A 253 -50.74 2.08 15.13
C ILE A 253 -49.54 2.89 14.59
N GLY A 254 -49.20 4.04 15.20
CA GLY A 254 -48.07 4.87 14.77
C GLY A 254 -46.71 4.21 15.00
N PHE A 255 -46.58 3.42 16.05
CA PHE A 255 -45.39 2.66 16.39
C PHE A 255 -45.17 1.52 15.37
N SER A 256 -46.21 0.74 15.07
CA SER A 256 -46.14 -0.30 14.04
C SER A 256 -45.72 0.27 12.68
N GLN A 257 -46.20 1.46 12.34
CA GLN A 257 -45.80 2.17 11.13
C GLN A 257 -44.33 2.58 11.14
N ALA A 258 -43.84 3.16 12.25
CA ALA A 258 -42.45 3.52 12.40
C ALA A 258 -41.53 2.29 12.33
N MET A 259 -41.95 1.17 12.91
CA MET A 259 -41.24 -0.10 12.86
C MET A 259 -41.03 -0.60 11.42
N ASN A 260 -42.06 -0.50 10.58
CA ASN A 260 -41.98 -0.88 9.16
C ASN A 260 -40.93 -0.04 8.39
N VAL A 261 -40.91 1.28 8.63
CA VAL A 261 -39.93 2.18 7.99
C VAL A 261 -38.52 1.88 8.47
N ILE A 262 -38.32 1.66 9.78
CA ILE A 262 -36.99 1.39 10.35
C ILE A 262 -36.47 0.03 9.89
N THR A 263 -37.35 -0.97 9.75
CA THR A 263 -37.00 -2.28 9.16
C THR A 263 -36.48 -2.12 7.74
N ALA A 264 -37.20 -1.36 6.90
CA ALA A 264 -36.79 -1.06 5.53
C ALA A 264 -35.43 -0.36 5.48
N MET A 265 -35.24 0.67 6.32
CA MET A 265 -33.96 1.39 6.41
C MET A 265 -32.82 0.47 6.86
N SER A 266 -33.08 -0.49 7.74
CA SER A 266 -32.09 -1.45 8.25
C SER A 266 -31.68 -2.46 7.18
N ILE A 267 -32.63 -2.95 6.38
CA ILE A 267 -32.37 -3.83 5.22
C ILE A 267 -31.51 -3.09 4.18
N VAL A 268 -31.91 -1.86 3.82
CA VAL A 268 -31.16 -1.01 2.89
C VAL A 268 -29.75 -0.75 3.41
N ALA A 269 -29.61 -0.43 4.70
CA ALA A 269 -28.32 -0.16 5.33
C ALA A 269 -27.41 -1.38 5.29
N ALA A 270 -27.91 -2.57 5.65
CA ALA A 270 -27.16 -3.82 5.56
C ALA A 270 -26.67 -4.07 4.13
N ALA A 271 -27.57 -3.99 3.13
CA ALA A 271 -27.19 -4.20 1.74
C ALA A 271 -26.17 -3.16 1.23
N CYS A 272 -26.33 -1.89 1.56
CA CYS A 272 -25.48 -0.80 1.04
C CYS A 272 -24.12 -0.73 1.74
N TYR A 273 -23.99 -1.27 2.94
CA TYR A 273 -22.81 -1.12 3.76
C TYR A 273 -21.52 -1.65 3.09
N PRO A 274 -21.47 -2.87 2.53
CA PRO A 274 -20.30 -3.37 1.81
C PRO A 274 -19.85 -2.47 0.64
N ILE A 275 -20.79 -1.84 -0.04
CA ILE A 275 -20.53 -0.93 -1.15
C ILE A 275 -19.94 0.37 -0.63
N ALA A 276 -20.55 0.96 0.40
CA ALA A 276 -20.10 2.22 1.00
C ALA A 276 -18.62 2.12 1.36
N THR A 277 -18.19 1.01 1.95
CA THR A 277 -16.78 0.80 2.35
C THR A 277 -15.80 0.75 1.17
N LYS A 278 -16.24 0.26 0.00
CA LYS A 278 -15.42 0.17 -1.21
C LYS A 278 -15.37 1.49 -1.97
N VAL A 279 -16.51 2.15 -2.17
CA VAL A 279 -16.60 3.43 -2.88
C VAL A 279 -15.85 4.51 -2.11
N THR A 280 -16.01 4.54 -0.79
CA THR A 280 -15.39 5.56 0.06
C THR A 280 -13.88 5.36 0.26
N ALA A 281 -13.38 4.12 0.31
CA ALA A 281 -11.93 3.85 0.31
C ALA A 281 -11.21 4.38 -0.94
N TRP A 282 -11.96 4.71 -2.00
CA TRP A 282 -11.49 5.37 -3.23
C TRP A 282 -11.69 6.89 -3.26
N GLY A 283 -12.34 7.49 -2.26
CA GLY A 283 -12.61 8.94 -2.17
C GLY A 283 -11.42 9.87 -2.53
N PRO A 284 -10.18 9.61 -2.06
CA PRO A 284 -9.01 10.44 -2.42
C PRO A 284 -8.54 10.31 -3.88
N SER A 285 -8.99 9.27 -4.58
CA SER A 285 -8.79 9.07 -6.02
C SER A 285 -10.00 9.52 -6.83
N PHE A 286 -11.19 9.58 -6.21
CA PHE A 286 -12.44 10.02 -6.83
C PHE A 286 -12.50 11.56 -6.98
N SER A 287 -11.95 12.32 -6.03
CA SER A 287 -11.78 13.79 -6.19
C SER A 287 -10.93 14.13 -7.43
N ARG A 288 -9.89 13.34 -7.71
CA ARG A 288 -9.07 13.46 -8.93
C ARG A 288 -9.80 13.05 -10.23
N ILE A 289 -10.92 12.34 -10.13
CA ILE A 289 -11.74 11.94 -11.29
C ILE A 289 -12.85 12.98 -11.55
N LEU A 290 -13.38 13.61 -10.50
CA LEU A 290 -14.28 14.78 -10.62
C LEU A 290 -13.54 16.06 -11.08
N GLU A 291 -12.22 16.12 -10.88
CA GLU A 291 -11.35 17.18 -11.41
C GLU A 291 -10.80 16.89 -12.82
N MET A 292 -11.25 15.82 -13.51
CA MET A 292 -10.87 15.65 -14.92
C MET A 292 -11.65 16.64 -15.79
N PRO A 293 -10.96 17.58 -16.49
CA PRO A 293 -11.62 18.46 -17.42
C PRO A 293 -11.96 17.68 -18.68
N LEU A 294 -13.21 17.23 -18.80
CA LEU A 294 -13.84 17.10 -20.10
C LEU A 294 -14.03 18.54 -20.63
N LEU A 295 -13.22 18.91 -21.64
CA LEU A 295 -13.06 20.24 -22.27
C LEU A 295 -11.96 21.12 -21.66
N GLU A 296 -10.69 20.80 -21.94
CA GLU A 296 -9.69 21.82 -22.31
C GLU A 296 -8.49 21.17 -22.99
N GLY A 297 -8.74 20.61 -24.18
CA GLY A 297 -7.69 20.40 -25.16
C GLY A 297 -7.42 21.71 -25.88
N CYS A 298 -6.57 22.59 -25.34
CA CYS A 298 -5.70 23.53 -26.08
C CYS A 298 -4.91 24.44 -25.12
N SER A 299 -3.86 23.94 -24.46
CA SER A 299 -2.73 24.80 -24.07
C SER A 299 -1.51 23.96 -23.67
N ARG A 300 -0.87 23.34 -24.67
CA ARG A 300 0.51 22.86 -24.56
C ARG A 300 1.37 23.65 -25.54
N SER A 301 1.72 24.86 -25.14
CA SER A 301 2.93 25.56 -25.60
C SER A 301 3.09 26.80 -24.72
N PHE A 302 4.31 27.10 -24.29
CA PHE A 302 4.71 28.19 -23.38
C PHE A 302 4.59 27.91 -21.87
N LEU A 303 5.63 27.31 -21.29
CA LEU A 303 6.60 28.11 -20.52
C LEU A 303 7.84 27.26 -20.21
N HIS A 304 8.88 27.60 -20.95
CA HIS A 304 10.27 27.31 -20.69
C HIS A 304 10.70 28.02 -19.39
N ASN A 305 11.62 27.39 -18.66
CA ASN A 305 12.58 28.04 -17.75
C ASN A 305 12.03 28.54 -16.40
N LYS A 306 12.32 27.81 -15.31
CA LYS A 306 12.54 28.42 -13.99
C LYS A 306 13.36 27.50 -13.09
N GLN A 307 14.45 28.08 -12.59
CA GLN A 307 15.40 27.57 -11.60
C GLN A 307 14.70 26.98 -10.37
N LEU A 308 15.21 25.84 -9.87
CA LEU A 308 14.91 25.38 -8.51
C LEU A 308 15.68 26.23 -7.48
N PRO A 309 15.06 26.69 -6.38
CA PRO A 309 15.76 27.36 -5.30
C PRO A 309 16.45 26.36 -4.37
N ASN A 310 17.62 26.78 -3.88
CA ASN A 310 18.41 26.14 -2.85
C ASN A 310 17.56 25.75 -1.62
N LEU A 311 17.61 24.48 -1.21
CA LEU A 311 17.15 24.04 0.10
C LEU A 311 18.31 24.04 1.12
N PRO A 312 18.08 24.50 2.36
CA PRO A 312 19.13 24.69 3.36
C PRO A 312 19.59 23.38 4.03
N VAL A 313 20.86 23.38 4.43
CA VAL A 313 21.67 22.29 5.01
C VAL A 313 21.17 21.75 6.37
N SER A 314 20.02 22.21 6.90
CA SER A 314 19.48 21.75 8.18
C SER A 314 18.78 20.37 8.13
N THR A 315 18.53 19.82 6.94
CA THR A 315 17.78 18.56 6.78
C THR A 315 18.56 17.31 7.15
N CYS A 316 19.90 17.37 7.27
CA CYS A 316 20.73 16.18 7.51
C CYS A 316 20.62 15.63 8.95
N HIS A 317 20.35 16.51 9.94
CA HIS A 317 20.19 16.10 11.33
C HIS A 317 18.78 15.54 11.61
N GLU A 318 17.75 16.13 11.01
CA GLU A 318 16.38 15.59 11.05
C GLU A 318 16.29 14.26 10.30
N PHE A 319 16.97 14.12 9.16
CA PHE A 319 17.00 12.84 8.43
C PHE A 319 17.65 11.72 9.25
N ARG A 320 18.73 12.00 10.01
CA ARG A 320 19.34 11.02 10.93
C ARG A 320 18.44 10.67 12.11
N GLN A 321 17.70 11.63 12.67
CA GLN A 321 16.75 11.37 13.77
C GLN A 321 15.53 10.59 13.28
N ILE A 322 15.02 10.90 12.08
CA ILE A 322 13.93 10.15 11.45
C ILE A 322 14.39 8.73 11.10
N LEU A 323 15.61 8.56 10.55
CA LEU A 323 16.17 7.24 10.26
C LEU A 323 16.39 6.42 11.55
N ALA A 324 16.89 7.05 12.62
CA ALA A 324 17.09 6.40 13.92
C ALA A 324 15.76 6.02 14.61
N MET A 325 14.70 6.82 14.44
CA MET A 325 13.37 6.52 14.97
C MET A 325 12.63 5.46 14.15
N VAL A 326 12.81 5.46 12.82
CA VAL A 326 12.28 4.41 11.91
C VAL A 326 13.00 3.08 12.12
N HIS A 327 14.32 3.09 12.38
CA HIS A 327 15.10 1.93 12.81
C HIS A 327 14.49 1.23 14.03
N HIS A 328 13.96 2.00 14.98
CA HIS A 328 13.49 1.47 16.26
C HIS A 328 12.02 0.98 16.26
N ALA A 329 11.23 1.34 15.24
CA ALA A 329 9.77 1.19 15.28
C ALA A 329 9.15 0.16 14.34
N ILE A 330 9.84 -0.25 13.26
CA ILE A 330 9.24 -1.09 12.19
C ILE A 330 10.05 -2.38 11.94
N GLY A 331 11.05 -2.70 12.76
CA GLY A 331 11.89 -3.89 12.53
C GLY A 331 12.85 -3.72 11.36
N PHE A 332 13.32 -2.50 11.11
CA PHE A 332 14.34 -2.16 10.10
C PHE A 332 15.77 -2.57 10.48
N ASN A 333 15.96 -3.30 11.59
CA ASN A 333 17.28 -3.84 11.96
C ASN A 333 17.87 -4.78 10.90
N ASP A 334 17.06 -5.14 9.90
CA ASP A 334 17.34 -6.11 8.86
C ASP A 334 17.48 -5.47 7.45
N LEU A 335 17.63 -4.15 7.31
CA LEU A 335 18.11 -3.58 6.04
C LEU A 335 19.62 -3.33 6.11
N PRO A 336 20.41 -3.83 5.13
CA PRO A 336 21.83 -3.52 5.05
C PRO A 336 22.04 -2.02 4.89
N PRO A 337 23.07 -1.45 5.53
CA PRO A 337 23.47 -0.03 5.39
C PRO A 337 23.57 0.46 3.94
N GLU A 338 23.86 -0.48 3.04
CA GLU A 338 24.03 -0.29 1.59
C GLU A 338 22.76 0.23 0.89
N LEU A 339 21.58 -0.22 1.32
CA LEU A 339 20.31 0.19 0.72
C LEU A 339 19.88 1.58 1.19
N HIS A 340 20.27 1.98 2.40
CA HIS A 340 19.87 3.27 2.97
C HIS A 340 20.36 4.45 2.13
N HIS A 341 21.54 4.34 1.52
CA HIS A 341 22.13 5.43 0.74
C HIS A 341 21.57 5.56 -0.67
N LEU A 342 21.23 4.44 -1.32
CA LEU A 342 20.56 4.41 -2.63
C LEU A 342 19.13 4.96 -2.52
N VAL A 343 18.42 4.51 -1.48
CA VAL A 343 17.06 4.97 -1.16
C VAL A 343 17.06 6.46 -0.80
N ALA A 344 18.08 6.97 -0.13
CA ALA A 344 18.19 8.39 0.24
C ALA A 344 18.56 9.32 -0.93
N GLU A 345 19.12 8.81 -2.02
CA GLU A 345 19.52 9.63 -3.17
C GLU A 345 18.41 9.79 -4.21
N GLU A 346 17.62 8.72 -4.43
CA GLU A 346 16.65 8.70 -5.52
C GLU A 346 15.22 9.09 -5.09
N ILE A 347 14.98 9.24 -3.77
CA ILE A 347 13.61 9.35 -3.24
C ILE A 347 13.44 10.65 -2.46
N THR A 348 12.73 11.59 -3.08
CA THR A 348 12.28 12.85 -2.47
C THR A 348 10.92 12.71 -1.74
N ASP A 349 10.21 11.57 -1.90
CA ASP A 349 8.88 11.32 -1.34
C ASP A 349 8.86 10.12 -0.36
N THR A 350 8.47 10.41 0.88
CA THR A 350 8.37 9.46 2.00
C THR A 350 7.34 8.34 1.77
N GLN A 351 6.37 8.50 0.87
CA GLN A 351 5.45 7.40 0.50
C GLN A 351 6.11 6.32 -0.36
N THR A 352 7.13 6.66 -1.14
CA THR A 352 7.86 5.72 -2.01
C THR A 352 8.76 4.78 -1.19
N LEU A 353 9.29 5.30 -0.08
CA LEU A 353 10.06 4.55 0.93
C LEU A 353 9.27 3.38 1.55
N LEU A 354 7.96 3.57 1.76
CA LEU A 354 7.04 2.56 2.30
C LEU A 354 6.59 1.52 1.26
N ALA A 355 6.65 1.87 -0.03
CA ALA A 355 6.39 0.94 -1.12
C ALA A 355 7.62 0.07 -1.43
N LEU A 356 8.83 0.63 -1.28
CA LEU A 356 10.10 -0.08 -1.49
C LEU A 356 10.39 -1.14 -0.42
N THR A 357 9.95 -0.93 0.82
CA THR A 357 10.09 -1.91 1.91
C THR A 357 9.24 -3.17 1.72
N PHE A 358 8.12 -3.10 0.99
CA PHE A 358 7.29 -4.28 0.72
C PHE A 358 7.85 -5.18 -0.40
N VAL A 359 8.95 -4.77 -1.03
CA VAL A 359 9.48 -5.33 -2.27
C VAL A 359 10.86 -6.00 -2.04
N SER A 360 11.36 -6.02 -0.81
CA SER A 360 12.79 -5.80 -0.51
C SER A 360 13.71 -7.01 -0.21
N GLN A 361 13.64 -8.10 -0.97
CA GLN A 361 14.82 -8.99 -1.03
C GLN A 361 14.99 -9.60 -2.42
N ASN A 362 13.91 -10.16 -2.96
CA ASN A 362 13.94 -10.77 -4.29
C ASN A 362 14.22 -9.77 -5.41
N ILE A 363 13.73 -8.53 -5.29
CA ILE A 363 14.03 -7.47 -6.27
C ILE A 363 15.48 -7.00 -6.13
N HIS A 364 15.99 -6.87 -4.89
CA HIS A 364 17.38 -6.54 -4.67
C HIS A 364 18.30 -7.61 -5.30
N ILE A 365 18.03 -8.89 -5.06
CA ILE A 365 18.76 -10.01 -5.66
C ILE A 365 18.71 -9.94 -7.19
N ALA A 366 17.53 -9.70 -7.78
CA ALA A 366 17.35 -9.67 -9.23
C ALA A 366 18.12 -8.52 -9.91
N TYR A 367 18.18 -7.34 -9.29
CA TYR A 367 18.78 -6.14 -9.89
C TYR A 367 20.21 -5.82 -9.42
N THR A 368 20.72 -6.46 -8.36
CA THR A 368 22.11 -6.27 -7.88
C THR A 368 23.15 -6.42 -9.00
N PRO A 369 23.06 -7.43 -9.90
CA PRO A 369 24.03 -7.58 -10.98
C PRO A 369 24.06 -6.40 -11.95
N GLU A 370 22.89 -5.82 -12.28
CA GLU A 370 22.79 -4.67 -13.19
C GLU A 370 23.22 -3.37 -12.50
N LEU A 371 22.80 -3.17 -11.25
CA LEU A 371 23.06 -1.94 -10.50
C LEU A 371 24.54 -1.71 -10.23
N PHE A 372 25.27 -2.79 -9.93
CA PHE A 372 26.70 -2.71 -9.61
C PHE A 372 27.60 -3.08 -10.78
N GLN A 373 27.05 -3.28 -11.98
CA GLN A 373 27.85 -3.53 -13.17
C GLN A 373 28.77 -2.35 -13.49
N SER A 374 28.28 -1.12 -13.26
CA SER A 374 29.01 0.13 -13.46
C SER A 374 28.85 1.00 -12.21
N VAL A 375 29.95 1.33 -11.55
CA VAL A 375 29.97 2.15 -10.34
C VAL A 375 30.71 3.44 -10.61
N ASP A 376 29.97 4.54 -10.68
CA ASP A 376 30.48 5.88 -11.06
C ASP A 376 30.47 6.88 -9.88
N LYS A 377 29.77 6.56 -8.79
CA LYS A 377 29.61 7.43 -7.62
C LYS A 377 30.42 6.95 -6.42
N VAL A 378 30.98 7.90 -5.66
CA VAL A 378 31.71 7.66 -4.39
C VAL A 378 30.88 6.86 -3.37
N LYS A 379 29.55 6.97 -3.39
CA LYS A 379 28.69 6.19 -2.48
C LYS A 379 28.67 4.70 -2.83
N GLY A 380 28.66 4.34 -4.11
CA GLY A 380 28.75 2.94 -4.53
C GLY A 380 30.06 2.31 -4.10
N LEU A 381 31.15 3.10 -4.01
CA LEU A 381 32.43 2.66 -3.47
C LEU A 381 32.36 2.23 -2.00
N ILE A 382 31.58 2.94 -1.18
CA ILE A 382 31.39 2.57 0.24
C ILE A 382 30.73 1.20 0.33
N THR A 383 29.68 0.95 -0.45
CA THR A 383 28.99 -0.34 -0.54
C THR A 383 29.94 -1.46 -0.97
N LEU A 384 30.82 -1.21 -1.94
CA LEU A 384 31.82 -2.19 -2.37
C LEU A 384 32.87 -2.48 -1.28
N ALA A 385 33.14 -1.52 -0.41
CA ALA A 385 34.13 -1.62 0.66
C ALA A 385 33.61 -2.33 1.93
N THR A 386 32.30 -2.45 2.10
CA THR A 386 31.65 -3.12 3.23
C THR A 386 31.97 -4.61 3.23
N ALA A 387 32.28 -5.19 4.40
CA ALA A 387 32.61 -6.62 4.49
C ALA A 387 31.33 -7.48 4.47
N GLN A 388 31.37 -8.69 3.89
CA GLN A 388 30.17 -9.54 3.71
C GLN A 388 29.42 -9.83 5.03
N ASN A 389 30.14 -9.95 6.15
CA ASN A 389 29.57 -10.15 7.49
C ASN A 389 28.85 -8.90 8.04
N GLU A 390 29.20 -7.71 7.56
CA GLU A 390 28.56 -6.43 7.91
C GLU A 390 27.28 -6.18 7.09
N ARG A 391 26.99 -7.05 6.10
CA ARG A 391 25.84 -6.94 5.19
C ARG A 391 24.60 -7.69 5.65
N TYR A 392 24.59 -8.20 6.89
CA TYR A 392 23.42 -8.90 7.43
C TYR A 392 22.18 -8.00 7.35
N PRO A 393 21.03 -8.52 6.86
CA PRO A 393 20.68 -9.92 6.59
C PRO A 393 20.80 -10.35 5.12
N LEU A 394 21.39 -9.54 4.22
CA LEU A 394 21.64 -9.98 2.85
C LEU A 394 22.67 -11.10 2.85
N ARG A 395 22.23 -12.31 2.50
CA ARG A 395 23.10 -13.50 2.36
C ARG A 395 23.56 -13.74 0.93
N ASP A 396 23.20 -12.84 0.02
CA ASP A 396 23.42 -12.99 -1.41
C ASP A 396 24.85 -12.61 -1.81
N THR A 397 25.20 -12.93 -3.06
CA THR A 397 26.52 -12.65 -3.63
C THR A 397 26.94 -11.19 -3.42
N HIS A 398 28.19 -10.98 -3.04
CA HIS A 398 28.74 -9.64 -2.79
C HIS A 398 28.63 -8.75 -4.05
N PRO A 399 28.20 -7.47 -3.96
CA PRO A 399 28.08 -6.54 -5.08
C PRO A 399 29.37 -6.42 -5.91
N ALA A 400 30.51 -6.48 -5.22
CA ALA A 400 31.84 -6.51 -5.83
C ALA A 400 32.06 -7.68 -6.83
N ALA A 401 31.24 -8.73 -6.79
CA ALA A 401 31.26 -9.82 -7.76
C ALA A 401 30.73 -9.42 -9.15
N PHE A 402 30.01 -8.30 -9.26
CA PHE A 402 29.35 -7.87 -10.49
C PHE A 402 30.03 -6.66 -11.16
N VAL A 403 30.96 -6.00 -10.47
CA VAL A 403 31.61 -4.78 -10.94
C VAL A 403 32.43 -5.03 -12.19
N ARG A 404 32.07 -4.38 -13.29
CA ARG A 404 32.83 -4.38 -14.55
C ARG A 404 33.50 -3.04 -14.84
N HIS A 405 32.85 -1.95 -14.47
CA HIS A 405 33.35 -0.60 -14.66
C HIS A 405 33.34 0.11 -13.30
N LEU A 406 34.49 0.62 -12.88
CA LEU A 406 34.63 1.40 -11.66
C LEU A 406 35.22 2.76 -12.03
N ASP A 407 34.37 3.78 -12.11
CA ASP A 407 34.70 5.09 -12.65
C ASP A 407 34.45 6.17 -11.59
N ILE A 408 35.39 6.36 -10.67
CA ILE A 408 35.22 7.32 -9.57
C ILE A 408 35.71 8.70 -10.02
N TRP A 409 34.77 9.62 -10.20
CA TRP A 409 35.03 11.02 -10.52
C TRP A 409 34.56 11.95 -9.39
N ILE A 410 35.44 12.86 -8.97
CA ILE A 410 35.07 13.97 -8.09
C ILE A 410 34.99 15.25 -8.95
N PRO A 411 33.80 15.87 -9.10
CA PRO A 411 33.66 17.09 -9.88
C PRO A 411 34.48 18.22 -9.26
N HIS A 412 35.38 18.79 -10.05
CA HIS A 412 36.05 20.04 -9.73
C HIS A 412 35.10 21.19 -10.08
N GLU A 413 34.55 21.87 -9.06
CA GLU A 413 33.73 23.05 -9.28
C GLU A 413 34.65 24.26 -9.46
N ASP A 414 35.01 24.58 -10.72
CA ASP A 414 35.92 25.68 -11.11
C ASP A 414 35.53 27.08 -10.58
N LEU A 415 34.36 27.24 -9.96
CA LEU A 415 33.77 28.52 -9.50
C LEU A 415 33.33 28.51 -8.03
N GLY A 416 33.68 27.48 -7.25
CA GLY A 416 33.16 27.30 -5.90
C GLY A 416 34.02 27.94 -4.81
N GLY A 417 33.42 28.78 -3.96
CA GLY A 417 34.06 29.33 -2.76
C GLY A 417 34.55 28.28 -1.75
N PRO A 418 35.00 28.67 -0.55
CA PRO A 418 35.62 27.76 0.44
C PRO A 418 34.78 26.53 0.85
N GLU A 419 33.48 26.54 0.58
CA GLU A 419 32.58 25.39 0.79
C GLU A 419 32.75 24.27 -0.25
N ALA A 420 33.00 24.60 -1.52
CA ALA A 420 33.22 23.61 -2.58
C ALA A 420 34.53 22.84 -2.34
N HIS A 421 35.61 23.57 -2.01
CA HIS A 421 36.88 22.97 -1.63
C HIS A 421 36.75 22.05 -0.41
N ARG A 422 35.97 22.46 0.61
CA ARG A 422 35.72 21.61 1.80
C ARG A 422 34.98 20.32 1.42
N LYS A 423 34.04 20.36 0.48
CA LYS A 423 33.29 19.19 0.00
C LYS A 423 34.19 18.24 -0.79
N GLU A 424 35.06 18.77 -1.63
CA GLU A 424 36.03 18.02 -2.42
C GLU A 424 37.07 17.29 -1.52
N VAL A 425 37.62 17.98 -0.53
CA VAL A 425 38.54 17.39 0.47
C VAL A 425 37.86 16.24 1.23
N LYS A 426 36.59 16.42 1.59
CA LYS A 426 35.80 15.39 2.28
C LYS A 426 35.56 14.16 1.40
N LEU A 427 35.17 14.35 0.14
CA LEU A 427 34.94 13.25 -0.81
C LEU A 427 36.24 12.49 -1.09
N THR A 428 37.34 13.21 -1.27
CA THR A 428 38.67 12.62 -1.48
C THR A 428 39.04 11.72 -0.30
N ARG A 429 38.86 12.19 0.94
CA ARG A 429 39.13 11.37 2.14
C ARG A 429 38.30 10.09 2.20
N ILE A 430 37.04 10.13 1.77
CA ILE A 430 36.17 8.94 1.70
C ILE A 430 36.72 7.95 0.67
N VAL A 431 37.10 8.42 -0.51
CA VAL A 431 37.71 7.56 -1.54
C VAL A 431 39.00 6.93 -1.00
N GLN A 432 39.86 7.69 -0.34
CA GLN A 432 41.10 7.17 0.26
C GLN A 432 40.85 6.04 1.27
N GLU A 433 39.80 6.16 2.08
CA GLU A 433 39.49 5.19 3.13
C GLU A 433 38.85 3.90 2.58
N HIS A 434 37.97 4.03 1.58
CA HIS A 434 37.15 2.92 1.10
C HIS A 434 37.70 2.23 -0.17
N MET A 435 38.46 2.94 -1.03
CA MET A 435 38.97 2.39 -2.29
C MET A 435 39.79 1.11 -2.12
N PRO A 436 40.75 1.03 -1.18
CA PRO A 436 41.56 -0.19 -1.02
C PRO A 436 40.71 -1.41 -0.64
N ARG A 437 39.71 -1.22 0.21
CA ARG A 437 38.79 -2.28 0.65
C ARG A 437 37.85 -2.70 -0.49
N ALA A 438 37.34 -1.75 -1.25
CA ALA A 438 36.50 -2.03 -2.42
C ALA A 438 37.27 -2.86 -3.46
N LEU A 439 38.50 -2.47 -3.80
CA LEU A 439 39.33 -3.22 -4.73
C LEU A 439 39.71 -4.60 -4.19
N HIS A 440 40.00 -4.71 -2.89
CA HIS A 440 40.21 -6.01 -2.26
C HIS A 440 38.97 -6.91 -2.40
N ASN A 441 37.77 -6.39 -2.11
CA ASN A 441 36.52 -7.14 -2.25
C ASN A 441 36.23 -7.52 -3.71
N ILE A 442 36.49 -6.64 -4.69
CA ILE A 442 36.37 -6.98 -6.11
C ILE A 442 37.35 -8.12 -6.46
N SER A 443 38.57 -8.08 -5.94
CA SER A 443 39.55 -9.16 -6.16
C SER A 443 39.16 -10.48 -5.50
N LEU A 444 38.42 -10.41 -4.39
CA LEU A 444 38.02 -11.58 -3.60
C LEU A 444 36.78 -12.25 -4.18
N TYR A 445 35.77 -11.46 -4.57
CA TYR A 445 34.46 -11.95 -5.00
C TYR A 445 34.28 -11.96 -6.52
N GLY A 446 35.11 -11.23 -7.27
CA GLY A 446 34.93 -10.98 -8.70
C GLY A 446 35.28 -12.12 -9.66
N GLY A 447 35.85 -13.23 -9.20
CA GLY A 447 36.38 -14.25 -10.12
C GLY A 447 37.42 -13.67 -11.09
N LYS A 448 37.77 -14.43 -12.13
CA LYS A 448 38.93 -14.13 -13.01
C LYS A 448 38.74 -12.97 -14.00
N ALA A 449 37.52 -12.43 -14.16
CA ALA A 449 37.20 -11.55 -15.29
C ALA A 449 36.14 -10.46 -15.02
N THR A 450 36.04 -9.96 -13.79
CA THR A 450 35.07 -8.91 -13.47
C THR A 450 35.47 -7.54 -13.97
N LEU A 451 36.60 -7.00 -13.51
CA LEU A 451 36.92 -5.59 -13.74
C LEU A 451 37.52 -5.37 -15.14
N ARG A 452 36.81 -4.61 -15.98
CA ARG A 452 37.21 -4.26 -17.35
C ARG A 452 37.67 -2.81 -17.46
N SER A 453 37.09 -1.89 -16.72
CA SER A 453 37.47 -0.47 -16.70
C SER A 453 37.71 0.00 -15.27
N LEU A 454 38.81 0.71 -15.06
CA LEU A 454 39.11 1.43 -13.83
C LEU A 454 39.48 2.87 -14.18
N THR A 455 38.60 3.81 -13.84
CA THR A 455 38.85 5.25 -13.94
C THR A 455 38.89 5.85 -12.55
N ILE A 456 39.97 6.53 -12.22
CA ILE A 456 40.13 7.26 -10.97
C ILE A 456 40.50 8.69 -11.30
N ASP A 457 39.60 9.62 -11.00
CA ASP A 457 39.81 11.04 -11.17
C ASP A 457 39.67 11.79 -9.84
N LEU A 458 40.83 12.17 -9.31
CA LEU A 458 41.05 12.84 -8.04
C LEU A 458 41.97 14.04 -8.26
N HIS A 459 41.43 15.26 -8.12
CA HIS A 459 42.17 16.49 -8.34
C HIS A 459 43.10 16.90 -7.17
N ILE A 460 42.92 16.33 -5.97
CA ILE A 460 43.67 16.75 -4.78
C ILE A 460 44.99 15.99 -4.60
N GLY A 461 46.10 16.72 -4.51
CA GLY A 461 47.48 16.21 -4.48
C GLY A 461 47.99 15.49 -3.24
N THR A 462 47.09 14.94 -2.42
CA THR A 462 47.47 14.29 -1.15
C THR A 462 47.49 12.75 -1.21
N THR A 463 47.03 12.15 -2.32
CA THR A 463 46.94 10.69 -2.43
C THR A 463 47.91 10.06 -3.42
N SER A 464 48.61 9.02 -3.00
CA SER A 464 49.38 8.16 -3.90
C SER A 464 48.52 7.08 -4.54
N PHE A 465 48.82 6.74 -5.79
CA PHE A 465 48.26 5.56 -6.45
C PHE A 465 48.49 4.30 -5.62
N ALA A 466 49.68 4.14 -5.02
CA ALA A 466 49.98 3.04 -4.10
C ALA A 466 49.00 2.97 -2.91
N LYS A 467 48.65 4.12 -2.29
CA LYS A 467 47.69 4.17 -1.18
C LYS A 467 46.26 3.84 -1.62
N LEU A 468 45.85 4.25 -2.83
CA LEU A 468 44.51 3.98 -3.35
C LEU A 468 44.29 2.51 -3.70
N ILE A 469 45.30 1.87 -4.27
CA ILE A 469 45.26 0.43 -4.56
C ILE A 469 45.41 -0.39 -3.27
N GLY A 470 46.25 0.05 -2.34
CA GLY A 470 46.52 -0.66 -1.09
C GLY A 470 47.26 -1.99 -1.30
N ASN A 471 47.19 -2.87 -0.30
CA ASN A 471 47.86 -4.16 -0.29
C ASN A 471 47.04 -5.25 -0.99
N ILE A 472 46.81 -5.09 -2.30
CA ILE A 472 46.28 -6.19 -3.12
C ILE A 472 47.41 -7.20 -3.33
N ASP A 473 47.19 -8.44 -2.91
CA ASP A 473 48.15 -9.55 -3.03
C ASP A 473 48.57 -9.74 -4.49
N GLU A 474 49.87 -9.89 -4.72
CA GLU A 474 50.49 -10.00 -6.04
C GLU A 474 50.03 -11.23 -6.86
N GLY A 475 49.34 -12.18 -6.22
CA GLY A 475 48.84 -13.42 -6.82
C GLY A 475 47.38 -13.42 -7.28
N LYS A 476 46.62 -12.33 -7.13
CA LYS A 476 45.19 -12.27 -7.54
C LYS A 476 45.01 -11.51 -8.86
N GLU A 477 44.36 -12.18 -9.82
CA GLU A 477 44.11 -11.74 -11.22
C GLU A 477 43.15 -10.52 -11.37
N LEU A 478 43.08 -9.59 -10.39
CA LEU A 478 42.19 -8.42 -10.45
C LEU A 478 42.38 -7.62 -11.75
N PHE A 479 43.63 -7.45 -12.16
CA PHE A 479 43.99 -6.68 -13.36
C PHE A 479 44.18 -7.53 -14.61
N GLY A 480 44.03 -8.87 -14.51
CA GLY A 480 44.23 -9.78 -15.65
C GLY A 480 43.27 -9.52 -16.80
N SER A 481 42.06 -9.04 -16.49
CA SER A 481 41.00 -8.73 -17.46
C SER A 481 40.77 -7.22 -17.67
N LEU A 482 41.61 -6.37 -17.09
CA LEU A 482 41.49 -4.92 -17.21
C LEU A 482 41.78 -4.50 -18.66
N GLN A 483 40.83 -3.80 -19.29
CA GLN A 483 40.91 -3.32 -20.66
C GLN A 483 41.17 -1.81 -20.72
N GLN A 484 40.76 -1.05 -19.71
CA GLN A 484 40.95 0.39 -19.68
C GLN A 484 41.38 0.84 -18.27
N LEU A 485 42.42 1.65 -18.22
CA LEU A 485 42.93 2.27 -17.00
C LEU A 485 43.10 3.76 -17.23
N SER A 486 42.29 4.59 -16.58
CA SER A 486 42.45 6.04 -16.62
C SER A 486 42.74 6.56 -15.21
N ILE A 487 43.89 7.21 -15.05
CA ILE A 487 44.36 7.73 -13.76
C ILE A 487 44.61 9.23 -13.90
N ARG A 488 43.72 10.01 -13.29
CA ARG A 488 43.91 11.43 -13.03
C ARG A 488 44.11 11.62 -11.54
N CYS A 489 45.34 11.40 -11.07
CA CYS A 489 45.73 11.69 -9.70
C CYS A 489 47.15 12.25 -9.66
N CYS A 490 47.44 13.07 -8.64
CA CYS A 490 48.81 13.52 -8.38
C CYS A 490 49.71 12.32 -8.09
N PHE A 491 50.80 12.17 -8.86
CA PHE A 491 51.79 11.13 -8.59
C PHE A 491 52.75 11.64 -7.51
N PRO A 492 52.77 11.05 -6.31
CA PRO A 492 53.59 11.58 -5.24
C PRO A 492 55.04 11.16 -5.41
N VAL A 493 55.90 12.13 -5.19
CA VAL A 493 57.36 11.99 -5.21
C VAL A 493 57.84 10.99 -4.15
N ASN A 494 57.14 10.88 -3.02
CA ASN A 494 57.57 10.08 -1.86
C ASN A 494 57.28 8.57 -1.98
N ASP A 495 56.22 8.16 -2.69
CA ASP A 495 55.81 6.74 -2.84
C ASP A 495 56.01 6.22 -4.28
N PHE A 496 56.92 6.85 -5.03
CA PHE A 496 57.11 6.62 -6.46
C PHE A 496 57.37 5.15 -6.82
N ARG A 497 58.33 4.51 -6.14
CA ARG A 497 58.70 3.11 -6.44
C ARG A 497 57.55 2.14 -6.19
N GLN A 498 56.78 2.37 -5.12
CA GLN A 498 55.65 1.54 -4.75
C GLN A 498 54.47 1.72 -5.71
N SER A 499 54.19 2.97 -6.09
CA SER A 499 53.14 3.30 -7.06
C SER A 499 53.46 2.71 -8.44
N LEU A 500 54.72 2.80 -8.87
CA LEU A 500 55.18 2.19 -10.12
C LEU A 500 55.09 0.67 -10.09
N ALA A 501 55.44 0.02 -8.98
CA ALA A 501 55.32 -1.43 -8.85
C ALA A 501 53.85 -1.88 -8.95
N LYS A 502 52.94 -1.21 -8.24
CA LYS A 502 51.50 -1.48 -8.31
C LYS A 502 50.92 -1.18 -9.70
N LEU A 503 51.40 -0.13 -10.37
CA LEU A 503 50.97 0.17 -11.73
C LEU A 503 51.43 -0.94 -12.69
N LYS A 504 52.69 -1.39 -12.62
CA LYS A 504 53.19 -2.50 -13.45
C LYS A 504 52.36 -3.78 -13.27
N MET A 505 51.84 -4.03 -12.07
CA MET A 505 50.88 -5.12 -11.85
C MET A 505 49.54 -4.91 -12.56
N ALA A 506 49.07 -3.65 -12.66
CA ALA A 506 47.84 -3.30 -13.36
C ALA A 506 47.97 -3.36 -14.89
N LEU A 507 49.19 -3.31 -15.42
CA LEU A 507 49.52 -3.43 -16.85
C LEU A 507 49.47 -4.89 -17.34
N GLY A 508 48.33 -5.55 -17.14
CA GLY A 508 48.07 -6.93 -17.55
C GLY A 508 47.77 -7.09 -19.05
N PRO A 509 47.90 -8.30 -19.61
CA PRO A 509 47.87 -8.59 -21.07
C PRO A 509 46.60 -8.14 -21.80
N SER A 510 45.51 -7.90 -21.07
CA SER A 510 44.21 -7.50 -21.64
C SER A 510 44.06 -6.00 -21.85
N LEU A 511 45.05 -5.20 -21.44
CA LEU A 511 44.96 -3.75 -21.37
C LEU A 511 44.95 -3.12 -22.77
N ARG A 512 43.75 -2.64 -23.12
CA ARG A 512 43.37 -1.76 -24.23
C ARG A 512 44.09 -0.42 -24.14
N SER A 513 43.62 0.37 -23.17
CA SER A 513 43.86 1.80 -23.09
C SER A 513 44.40 2.25 -21.74
N ILE A 514 45.36 3.17 -21.76
CA ILE A 514 45.93 3.81 -20.57
C ILE A 514 45.95 5.32 -20.76
N GLU A 515 45.31 6.03 -19.84
CA GLU A 515 45.30 7.49 -19.82
C GLU A 515 45.89 7.99 -18.50
N PHE A 516 46.89 8.87 -18.60
CA PHE A 516 47.42 9.61 -17.46
C PHE A 516 47.08 11.08 -17.65
N HIS A 517 46.42 11.67 -16.67
CA HIS A 517 46.14 13.09 -16.68
C HIS A 517 46.94 13.77 -15.57
N ARG A 518 47.70 14.80 -15.95
CA ARG A 518 48.40 15.68 -15.00
C ARG A 518 47.47 16.83 -14.60
N PRO A 519 47.19 17.06 -13.31
CA PRO A 519 46.51 18.28 -12.88
C PRO A 519 47.41 19.50 -13.15
N LEU A 520 46.82 20.58 -13.67
CA LEU A 520 47.55 21.82 -14.02
C LEU A 520 48.22 22.49 -12.81
N ASP A 521 47.70 22.27 -11.60
CA ASP A 521 48.11 22.94 -10.36
C ASP A 521 49.12 22.15 -9.50
N ASP A 522 49.65 21.03 -10.00
CA ASP A 522 50.50 20.12 -9.21
C ASP A 522 52.00 20.52 -9.27
N GLU A 523 52.60 20.80 -8.10
CA GLU A 523 54.02 21.14 -7.88
C GLU A 523 54.99 19.97 -8.15
N ALA A 524 54.51 18.83 -8.65
CA ALA A 524 55.36 17.68 -8.96
C ALA A 524 56.47 18.03 -9.97
N ASP A 525 57.73 17.72 -9.61
CA ASP A 525 58.91 17.90 -10.45
C ASP A 525 58.70 17.26 -11.84
N PRO A 526 58.66 18.07 -12.94
CA PRO A 526 58.42 17.58 -14.30
C PRO A 526 59.36 16.45 -14.71
N ARG A 527 60.57 16.40 -14.15
CA ARG A 527 61.55 15.34 -14.43
C ARG A 527 61.12 13.99 -13.88
N SER A 528 60.46 13.97 -12.72
CA SER A 528 59.99 12.74 -12.08
C SER A 528 58.81 12.12 -12.83
N PHE A 529 57.89 12.95 -13.33
CA PHE A 529 56.77 12.49 -14.16
C PHE A 529 57.22 12.04 -15.56
N SER A 530 58.16 12.75 -16.18
CA SER A 530 58.77 12.31 -17.45
C SER A 530 59.49 10.95 -17.30
N LYS A 531 60.24 10.76 -16.21
CA LYS A 531 60.89 9.48 -15.88
C LYS A 531 59.87 8.36 -15.65
N PHE A 532 58.72 8.67 -15.05
CA PHE A 532 57.62 7.73 -14.88
C PHE A 532 57.03 7.28 -16.21
N LEU A 533 56.63 8.23 -17.06
CA LEU A 533 56.07 7.92 -18.38
C LEU A 533 57.05 7.11 -19.23
N SER A 534 58.35 7.44 -19.18
CA SER A 534 59.41 6.65 -19.84
C SER A 534 59.48 5.22 -19.31
N GLN A 535 59.45 4.99 -17.99
CA GLN A 535 59.51 3.65 -17.41
C GLN A 535 58.24 2.81 -17.64
N VAL A 536 57.09 3.46 -17.72
CA VAL A 536 55.82 2.82 -18.10
C VAL A 536 55.85 2.48 -19.59
N GLY A 537 56.29 3.41 -20.44
CA GLY A 537 56.47 3.20 -21.88
C GLY A 537 57.39 2.02 -22.18
N GLU A 538 58.58 1.96 -21.56
CA GLU A 538 59.50 0.82 -21.71
C GLU A 538 58.88 -0.51 -21.27
N HIS A 539 58.06 -0.50 -20.22
CA HIS A 539 57.38 -1.71 -19.74
C HIS A 539 56.29 -2.16 -20.72
N CYS A 540 55.56 -1.21 -21.29
CA CYS A 540 54.55 -1.47 -22.32
C CYS A 540 55.19 -2.01 -23.61
N GLU A 541 56.29 -1.41 -24.08
CA GLU A 541 57.03 -1.88 -25.26
C GLU A 541 57.57 -3.30 -25.08
N ARG A 542 58.15 -3.62 -23.90
CA ARG A 542 58.65 -4.97 -23.59
C ARG A 542 57.55 -6.04 -23.59
N ASN A 543 56.31 -5.65 -23.32
CA ASN A 543 55.16 -6.54 -23.28
C ASN A 543 54.33 -6.52 -24.58
N GLY A 544 54.81 -5.84 -25.64
CA GLY A 544 54.20 -5.87 -26.97
C GLY A 544 52.99 -4.93 -27.16
N TYR A 545 52.77 -3.96 -26.29
CA TYR A 545 51.72 -2.96 -26.48
C TYR A 545 52.19 -1.90 -27.49
N THR A 546 51.44 -1.70 -28.58
CA THR A 546 51.77 -0.72 -29.62
C THR A 546 51.54 0.71 -29.11
N SER A 547 52.55 1.57 -29.20
CA SER A 547 52.61 2.94 -28.66
C SER A 547 51.68 3.97 -29.35
N GLY A 548 50.64 3.53 -30.05
CA GLY A 548 49.92 4.33 -31.05
C GLY A 548 48.90 5.35 -30.52
N GLU A 549 48.43 5.26 -29.27
CA GLU A 549 47.31 6.12 -28.80
C GLU A 549 47.39 6.60 -27.33
N TYR A 550 48.53 6.47 -26.63
CA TYR A 550 48.53 6.52 -25.15
C TYR A 550 49.23 7.69 -24.46
N ALA A 551 49.49 8.80 -25.16
CA ALA A 551 49.97 10.01 -24.51
C ALA A 551 49.40 11.26 -25.20
N ARG A 552 48.20 11.69 -24.79
CA ARG A 552 47.85 13.11 -24.86
C ARG A 552 48.34 13.72 -23.56
N SER A 553 49.44 14.48 -23.63
CA SER A 553 49.91 15.32 -22.53
C SER A 553 48.90 16.41 -22.20
#